data_AF-A0A5C7LF63-F1
#
_entry.id   AF-A0A5C7LF63-F1
#
_cell.length_a   1.000
_cell.length_b   1.000
_cell.length_c   1.000
_cell.angle_alpha   90.00
_cell.angle_beta   90.00
_cell.angle_gamma   90.00
#
_symmetry.space_group_name_H-M   'P 1'
#
loop_
_entity.id
_entity.type
_entity.pdbx_description
1 polymer ?
#
loop_
_entity_poly.entity_id
_entity_poly.type
_entity_poly.pdbx_seq_one_letter_code
_entity_poly.pdbx_strand_id
1 'polypeptide(L)'
;MVQNPNAPFATMRQPVQCAISGAVLGTLEVAIVEGSLPFVQNFSEMQLLHPFFGQSEYNLMRKYDESLKWFAENGWQNDTHHLPRLQIIMSATMYKLGVLKQETPSRPSFAIVAGCAHRLYSLAKWYFMETGKRSQLPTFSVARRNSNLEWENLRYWLNEFHEIRERWRTRASELQREEELRSRETALKEIMSQHTRKVSLRNVWSWLELQLKVEVKDGRLETWKSLFFTGDLAPEDWLADDVDDLAEAVAEYCDIGNEIMYFVRNRLQFIREQITEFYGSFTIVRTTADSPQFSQLSDKESELLQEYDNKVALLDDLPPPPQQKDFATLVLFLKAQANYNILKSRWELIKKRGQ
;
A
#
# COMPACT_ATOMS: atom_id res chain seq x y z
N MET A 1 -3.40 -33.62 90.49
CA MET A 1 -4.10 -32.45 89.92
C MET A 1 -4.80 -32.92 88.66
N VAL A 2 -6.13 -33.05 88.73
CA VAL A 2 -6.96 -33.46 87.60
C VAL A 2 -6.96 -32.31 86.60
N GLN A 3 -6.25 -32.47 85.47
CA GLN A 3 -6.35 -31.54 84.35
C GLN A 3 -7.78 -31.61 83.81
N ASN A 4 -8.42 -30.45 83.76
CA ASN A 4 -9.76 -30.27 83.23
C ASN A 4 -9.74 -30.66 81.72
N PRO A 5 -10.45 -31.70 81.27
CA PRO A 5 -10.37 -32.19 79.88
C PRO A 5 -11.04 -31.26 78.84
N ASN A 6 -11.55 -30.10 79.28
CA ASN A 6 -12.29 -29.14 78.45
C ASN A 6 -11.59 -27.77 78.33
N ALA A 7 -10.26 -27.68 78.47
CA ALA A 7 -9.56 -26.47 78.08
C ALA A 7 -9.57 -26.36 76.54
N PRO A 8 -10.16 -25.31 75.93
CA PRO A 8 -10.17 -25.18 74.48
C PRO A 8 -8.73 -25.02 73.98
N PHE A 9 -8.30 -25.92 73.10
CA PHE A 9 -7.02 -25.82 72.41
C PHE A 9 -6.90 -24.43 71.74
N ALA A 10 -5.72 -23.81 71.84
CA ALA A 10 -5.48 -22.51 71.22
C ALA A 10 -5.73 -22.61 69.70
N THR A 11 -6.62 -21.79 69.17
CA THR A 11 -6.98 -21.84 67.76
C THR A 11 -6.25 -20.74 66.99
N MET A 12 -5.54 -21.09 65.93
CA MET A 12 -4.86 -20.14 65.05
C MET A 12 -5.67 -19.96 63.76
N ARG A 13 -5.87 -18.69 63.37
CA ARG A 13 -6.52 -18.32 62.12
C ARG A 13 -5.51 -17.70 61.17
N GLN A 14 -5.33 -18.30 60.00
CA GLN A 14 -4.42 -17.78 58.98
C GLN A 14 -5.18 -17.55 57.66
N PRO A 15 -5.11 -16.35 57.07
CA PRO A 15 -5.73 -16.11 55.77
C PRO A 15 -4.98 -16.86 54.67
N VAL A 16 -5.74 -17.57 53.85
CA VAL A 16 -5.26 -18.23 52.64
C VAL A 16 -5.40 -17.25 51.48
N GLN A 17 -4.29 -16.91 50.81
CA GLN A 17 -4.27 -15.89 49.77
C GLN A 17 -3.94 -16.47 48.39
N CYS A 18 -4.45 -15.81 47.36
CA CYS A 18 -4.10 -16.12 45.98
C CYS A 18 -2.66 -15.71 45.69
N ALA A 19 -1.85 -16.64 45.16
CA ALA A 19 -0.43 -16.43 44.87
C ALA A 19 -0.15 -15.29 43.85
N ILE A 20 -1.11 -14.96 42.98
CA ILE A 20 -0.95 -13.90 41.97
C ILE A 20 -1.55 -12.58 42.45
N SER A 21 -2.83 -12.60 42.84
CA SER A 21 -3.56 -11.37 43.17
C SER A 21 -3.44 -10.93 44.63
N GLY A 22 -2.98 -11.81 45.53
CA GLY A 22 -3.02 -11.57 46.98
C GLY A 22 -4.44 -11.50 47.56
N ALA A 23 -5.47 -11.83 46.78
CA ALA A 23 -6.85 -11.86 47.28
C ALA A 23 -7.02 -12.99 48.30
N VAL A 24 -7.69 -12.72 49.41
CA VAL A 24 -8.02 -13.73 50.43
C VAL A 24 -9.07 -14.67 49.87
N LEU A 25 -8.75 -15.96 49.79
CA LEU A 25 -9.62 -17.04 49.30
C LEU A 25 -10.43 -17.67 50.42
N GLY A 26 -9.89 -17.66 51.64
CA GLY A 26 -10.51 -18.24 52.82
C GLY A 26 -9.64 -18.02 54.05
N THR A 27 -10.11 -18.51 55.19
CA THR A 27 -9.34 -18.53 56.43
C THR A 27 -9.18 -19.97 56.88
N LEU A 28 -7.94 -20.41 57.08
CA LEU A 28 -7.64 -21.70 57.68
C LEU A 28 -7.68 -21.52 59.19
N GLU A 29 -8.55 -22.26 59.85
CA GLU A 29 -8.63 -22.31 61.31
C GLU A 29 -8.08 -23.64 61.80
N VAL A 30 -7.01 -23.60 62.60
CA VAL A 30 -6.29 -24.79 63.07
C VAL A 30 -6.27 -24.79 64.60
N ALA A 31 -6.76 -25.88 65.20
CA ALA A 31 -6.62 -26.11 66.63
C ALA A 31 -5.19 -26.60 66.93
N ILE A 32 -4.45 -25.86 67.74
CA ILE A 32 -3.09 -26.19 68.14
C ILE A 32 -3.15 -27.13 69.34
N VAL A 33 -2.81 -28.40 69.12
CA VAL A 33 -2.78 -29.42 70.19
C VAL A 33 -1.41 -29.47 70.86
N GLU A 34 -0.30 -29.51 70.09
CA GLU A 34 1.10 -29.25 70.50
C GLU A 34 2.05 -29.41 69.27
N GLY A 35 3.20 -28.71 69.22
CA GLY A 35 4.25 -28.88 68.19
C GLY A 35 4.21 -27.90 66.99
N SER A 36 5.21 -28.01 66.08
CA SER A 36 5.23 -27.27 64.81
C SER A 36 4.11 -27.78 63.89
N LEU A 37 3.47 -26.89 63.14
CA LEU A 37 2.36 -27.21 62.23
C LEU A 37 2.88 -27.43 60.79
N PRO A 38 3.31 -28.65 60.41
CA PRO A 38 3.84 -28.91 59.06
C PRO A 38 2.80 -28.61 57.97
N PHE A 39 1.51 -28.78 58.27
CA PHE A 39 0.43 -28.50 57.32
C PHE A 39 0.31 -27.01 56.97
N VAL A 40 0.53 -26.09 57.92
CA VAL A 40 0.46 -24.65 57.68
C VAL A 40 1.68 -24.17 56.90
N GLN A 41 2.85 -24.74 57.18
CA GLN A 41 4.09 -24.45 56.45
C GLN A 41 3.99 -24.92 55.00
N ASN A 42 3.52 -26.15 54.76
CA ASN A 42 3.35 -26.68 53.40
C ASN A 42 2.21 -25.97 52.62
N PHE A 43 1.17 -25.48 53.30
CA PHE A 43 0.12 -24.70 52.64
C PHE A 43 0.62 -23.34 52.13
N SER A 44 1.62 -22.76 52.78
CA SER A 44 2.25 -21.52 52.32
C SER A 44 3.07 -21.70 51.03
N GLU A 45 3.52 -22.93 50.76
CA GLU A 45 4.25 -23.29 49.54
C GLU A 45 3.30 -23.68 48.38
N MET A 46 2.05 -24.05 48.68
CA MET A 46 1.05 -24.34 47.65
C MET A 46 0.58 -23.06 46.95
N GLN A 47 0.81 -22.97 45.64
CA GLN A 47 0.35 -21.86 44.81
C GLN A 47 -1.16 -21.93 44.57
N LEU A 48 -1.94 -21.35 45.48
CA LEU A 48 -3.39 -21.27 45.32
C LEU A 48 -3.77 -20.12 44.40
N LEU A 49 -4.60 -20.41 43.40
CA LEU A 49 -5.08 -19.43 42.43
C LEU A 49 -6.56 -19.16 42.63
N HIS A 50 -6.96 -17.90 42.49
CA HIS A 50 -8.36 -17.52 42.52
C HIS A 50 -9.12 -18.20 41.35
N PRO A 51 -10.39 -18.63 41.51
CA PRO A 51 -11.14 -19.34 40.47
C PRO A 51 -11.19 -18.63 39.10
N PHE A 52 -11.08 -17.30 39.07
CA PHE A 52 -11.02 -16.51 37.83
C PHE A 52 -9.81 -16.86 36.94
N PHE A 53 -8.67 -17.27 37.52
CA PHE A 53 -7.50 -17.69 36.75
C PHE A 53 -7.71 -19.03 36.01
N GLY A 54 -8.65 -19.85 36.49
CA GLY A 54 -9.02 -21.13 35.86
C GLY A 54 -10.12 -21.02 34.79
N GLN A 55 -10.77 -19.86 34.65
CA GLN A 55 -11.88 -19.70 33.69
C GLN A 55 -11.39 -19.73 32.23
N SER A 56 -12.29 -20.12 31.32
CA SER A 56 -12.07 -19.97 29.88
C SER A 56 -12.05 -18.48 29.50
N GLU A 57 -11.34 -18.15 28.42
CA GLU A 57 -11.22 -16.77 27.92
C GLU A 57 -12.59 -16.14 27.66
N TYR A 58 -13.50 -16.88 27.04
CA TYR A 58 -14.87 -16.45 26.79
C TYR A 58 -15.62 -16.10 28.08
N ASN A 59 -15.61 -17.00 29.08
CA ASN A 59 -16.31 -16.77 30.34
C ASN A 59 -15.68 -15.62 31.14
N LEU A 60 -14.35 -15.50 31.10
CA LEU A 60 -13.63 -14.42 31.75
C LEU A 60 -14.01 -13.06 31.13
N MET A 61 -14.03 -12.95 29.80
CA MET A 61 -14.42 -11.72 29.11
C MET A 61 -15.90 -11.37 29.34
N ARG A 62 -16.79 -12.36 29.40
CA ARG A 62 -18.21 -12.10 29.74
C ARG A 62 -18.36 -11.52 31.14
N LYS A 63 -17.70 -12.13 32.14
CA LYS A 63 -17.73 -11.62 33.53
C LYS A 63 -17.05 -10.26 33.67
N TYR A 64 -16.04 -9.99 32.86
CA TYR A 64 -15.40 -8.68 32.78
C TYR A 64 -16.41 -7.64 32.28
N ASP A 65 -17.06 -7.88 31.14
CA ASP A 65 -18.10 -7.01 30.59
C ASP A 65 -19.24 -6.73 31.58
N GLU A 66 -19.76 -7.77 32.24
CA GLU A 66 -20.75 -7.65 33.32
C GLU A 66 -20.29 -6.70 34.43
N SER A 67 -19.01 -6.81 34.83
CA SER A 67 -18.44 -5.97 35.90
C SER A 67 -18.27 -4.53 35.43
N LEU A 68 -17.85 -4.31 34.19
CA LEU A 68 -17.74 -2.96 33.60
C LEU A 68 -19.09 -2.26 33.48
N LYS A 69 -20.14 -2.98 33.05
CA LYS A 69 -21.51 -2.45 32.96
C LYS A 69 -22.02 -2.00 34.32
N TRP A 70 -21.82 -2.81 35.36
CA TRP A 70 -22.18 -2.44 36.72
C TRP A 70 -21.49 -1.14 37.16
N PHE A 71 -20.18 -0.99 36.92
CA PHE A 71 -19.47 0.25 37.28
C PHE A 71 -19.90 1.46 36.43
N ALA A 72 -20.25 1.25 35.15
CA ALA A 72 -20.77 2.30 34.30
C ALA A 72 -22.15 2.82 34.78
N GLU A 73 -23.03 1.91 35.21
CA GLU A 73 -24.36 2.25 35.75
C GLU A 73 -24.28 2.93 37.13
N ASN A 74 -23.29 2.58 37.95
CA ASN A 74 -23.12 3.09 39.31
C ASN A 74 -22.07 4.21 39.43
N GLY A 75 -21.63 4.80 38.32
CA GLY A 75 -20.77 5.99 38.31
C GLY A 75 -19.36 5.80 38.85
N TRP A 76 -18.77 4.60 38.71
CA TRP A 76 -17.39 4.28 39.14
C TRP A 76 -17.09 4.63 40.60
N GLN A 77 -17.98 4.30 41.53
CA GLN A 77 -17.72 4.47 42.97
C GLN A 77 -16.83 3.36 43.52
N ASN A 78 -16.06 3.66 44.57
CA ASN A 78 -15.20 2.68 45.24
C ASN A 78 -16.04 1.74 46.13
N ASP A 79 -16.60 0.70 45.50
CA ASP A 79 -17.41 -0.31 46.17
C ASP A 79 -16.55 -1.45 46.74
N THR A 80 -16.83 -1.84 47.98
CA THR A 80 -16.03 -2.81 48.75
C THR A 80 -16.12 -4.25 48.20
N HIS A 81 -17.16 -4.59 47.44
CA HIS A 81 -17.39 -5.94 46.93
C HIS A 81 -17.07 -6.07 45.44
N HIS A 82 -17.48 -5.08 44.64
CA HIS A 82 -17.34 -5.10 43.19
C HIS A 82 -15.94 -4.69 42.73
N LEU A 83 -15.24 -3.81 43.45
CA LEU A 83 -13.88 -3.40 43.09
C LEU A 83 -12.88 -4.56 43.18
N PRO A 84 -12.80 -5.33 44.29
CA PRO A 84 -11.90 -6.48 44.36
C PRO A 84 -12.18 -7.51 43.27
N ARG A 85 -13.46 -7.72 42.92
CA ARG A 85 -13.86 -8.60 41.81
C ARG A 85 -13.26 -8.12 40.50
N LEU A 86 -13.42 -6.84 40.15
CA LEU A 86 -12.88 -6.28 38.90
C LEU A 86 -11.34 -6.30 38.89
N GLN A 87 -10.69 -5.97 40.00
CA GLN A 87 -9.22 -6.06 40.16
C GLN A 87 -8.71 -7.48 39.87
N ILE A 88 -9.36 -8.50 40.43
CA ILE A 88 -8.96 -9.90 40.21
C ILE A 88 -9.22 -10.32 38.76
N ILE A 89 -10.34 -9.88 38.15
CA ILE A 89 -10.63 -10.15 36.73
C ILE A 89 -9.58 -9.50 35.82
N MET A 90 -9.16 -8.28 36.10
CA MET A 90 -8.05 -7.62 35.40
C MET A 90 -6.76 -8.42 35.52
N SER A 91 -6.40 -8.86 36.73
CA SER A 91 -5.20 -9.67 36.94
C SER A 91 -5.28 -11.03 36.25
N ALA A 92 -6.43 -11.69 36.29
CA ALA A 92 -6.67 -12.95 35.58
C ALA A 92 -6.58 -12.76 34.06
N THR A 93 -7.03 -11.62 33.54
CA THR A 93 -6.94 -11.28 32.11
C THR A 93 -5.48 -11.12 31.69
N MET A 94 -4.68 -10.35 32.43
CA MET A 94 -3.24 -10.19 32.17
C MET A 94 -2.48 -11.52 32.26
N TYR A 95 -2.85 -12.37 33.21
CA TYR A 95 -2.30 -13.72 33.32
C TYR A 95 -2.66 -14.60 32.11
N LYS A 96 -3.93 -14.58 31.66
CA LYS A 96 -4.38 -15.36 30.49
C LYS A 96 -3.78 -14.87 29.17
N LEU A 97 -3.48 -13.58 29.06
CA LEU A 97 -2.72 -13.02 27.94
C LEU A 97 -1.26 -13.52 27.93
N GLY A 98 -0.77 -14.13 29.01
CA GLY A 98 0.60 -14.64 29.13
C GLY A 98 1.65 -13.53 29.31
N VAL A 99 1.22 -12.32 29.67
CA VAL A 99 2.09 -11.14 29.74
C VAL A 99 2.51 -10.77 31.15
N LEU A 100 1.81 -11.29 32.16
CA LEU A 100 2.03 -10.93 33.56
C LEU A 100 3.25 -11.67 34.12
N LYS A 101 4.33 -10.93 34.41
CA LYS A 101 5.47 -11.40 35.18
C LYS A 101 5.45 -10.73 36.55
N GLN A 102 5.20 -11.52 37.59
CA GLN A 102 4.97 -11.00 38.94
C GLN A 102 5.90 -11.65 39.95
N GLU A 103 6.68 -10.84 40.66
CA GLU A 103 7.56 -11.30 41.75
C GLU A 103 6.80 -11.41 43.08
N THR A 104 5.80 -10.57 43.27
CA THR A 104 5.06 -10.43 44.54
C THR A 104 3.57 -10.30 44.27
N PRO A 105 2.69 -10.98 45.04
CA PRO A 105 1.25 -10.92 44.82
C PRO A 105 0.73 -9.48 44.94
N SER A 106 -0.05 -9.04 43.96
CA SER A 106 -0.52 -7.66 43.87
C SER A 106 -1.65 -7.50 42.85
N ARG A 107 -2.36 -6.37 42.94
CA ARG A 107 -3.54 -6.01 42.14
C ARG A 107 -3.46 -4.52 41.75
N PRO A 108 -4.12 -4.11 40.65
CA PRO A 108 -4.16 -2.71 40.26
C PRO A 108 -4.92 -1.87 41.29
N SER A 109 -4.45 -0.65 41.57
CA SER A 109 -5.19 0.30 42.42
C SER A 109 -6.50 0.74 41.78
N PHE A 110 -7.41 1.31 42.57
CA PHE A 110 -8.70 1.81 42.09
C PHE A 110 -8.54 2.80 40.93
N ALA A 111 -7.59 3.73 41.03
CA ALA A 111 -7.34 4.72 39.97
C ALA A 111 -6.97 4.05 38.63
N ILE A 112 -6.15 2.99 38.69
CA ILE A 112 -5.75 2.22 37.51
C ILE A 112 -6.93 1.42 36.97
N VAL A 113 -7.73 0.78 37.83
CA VAL A 113 -8.94 0.07 37.43
C VAL A 113 -9.90 1.02 36.70
N ALA A 114 -10.23 2.16 37.31
CA ALA A 114 -11.15 3.14 36.73
C ALA A 114 -10.64 3.70 35.38
N GLY A 115 -9.35 3.99 35.27
CA GLY A 115 -8.77 4.55 34.05
C GLY A 115 -8.48 3.53 32.93
N CYS A 116 -8.20 2.28 33.27
CA CYS A 116 -7.64 1.30 32.33
C CYS A 116 -8.54 0.10 32.05
N ALA A 117 -9.53 -0.21 32.88
CA ALA A 117 -10.30 -1.46 32.76
C ALA A 117 -11.01 -1.59 31.41
N HIS A 118 -11.69 -0.54 30.94
CA HIS A 118 -12.37 -0.59 29.63
C HIS A 118 -11.39 -0.79 28.46
N ARG A 119 -10.23 -0.12 28.51
CA ARG A 119 -9.18 -0.26 27.48
C ARG A 119 -8.60 -1.67 27.46
N LEU A 120 -8.27 -2.21 28.64
CA LEU A 120 -7.76 -3.57 28.78
C LEU A 120 -8.78 -4.59 28.28
N TYR A 121 -10.06 -4.45 28.64
CA TYR A 121 -11.13 -5.32 28.13
C TYR A 121 -11.21 -5.32 26.61
N SER A 122 -11.24 -4.13 25.98
CA SER A 122 -11.34 -4.00 24.52
C SER A 122 -10.15 -4.66 23.81
N LEU A 123 -8.93 -4.43 24.28
CA LEU A 123 -7.72 -4.98 23.69
C LEU A 123 -7.59 -6.49 23.93
N ALA A 124 -7.92 -6.98 25.14
CA ALA A 124 -7.92 -8.40 25.45
C ALA A 124 -8.97 -9.16 24.63
N LYS A 125 -10.17 -8.59 24.47
CA LYS A 125 -11.23 -9.16 23.63
C LYS A 125 -10.78 -9.30 22.18
N TRP A 126 -10.19 -8.24 21.60
CA TRP A 126 -9.60 -8.28 20.27
C TRP A 126 -8.55 -9.40 20.16
N TYR A 127 -7.63 -9.48 21.12
CA TYR A 127 -6.55 -10.47 21.08
C TYR A 127 -7.08 -11.91 21.14
N PHE A 128 -7.97 -12.22 22.09
CA PHE A 128 -8.50 -13.56 22.26
C PHE A 128 -9.41 -14.01 21.12
N MET A 129 -10.22 -13.09 20.56
CA MET A 129 -11.26 -13.45 19.60
C MET A 129 -10.86 -13.28 18.14
N GLU A 130 -9.95 -12.33 17.81
CA GLU A 130 -9.69 -11.94 16.42
C GLU A 130 -8.28 -12.35 15.92
N THR A 131 -7.26 -12.34 16.79
CA THR A 131 -5.86 -12.52 16.32
C THR A 131 -5.41 -13.97 16.22
N GLY A 132 -6.17 -14.92 16.78
CA GLY A 132 -5.72 -16.30 16.96
C GLY A 132 -4.42 -16.43 17.77
N LYS A 133 -4.06 -15.43 18.58
CA LYS A 133 -2.85 -15.34 19.43
C LYS A 133 -1.52 -15.33 18.66
N ARG A 134 -1.53 -14.85 17.41
CA ARG A 134 -0.32 -14.80 16.56
C ARG A 134 0.63 -13.64 16.88
N SER A 135 0.13 -12.57 17.48
CA SER A 135 0.94 -11.40 17.83
C SER A 135 1.60 -11.60 19.21
N GLN A 136 2.91 -11.38 19.28
CA GLN A 136 3.62 -11.37 20.56
C GLN A 136 3.31 -10.06 21.29
N LEU A 137 2.92 -10.18 22.56
CA LEU A 137 2.61 -9.04 23.41
C LEU A 137 3.80 -8.69 24.31
N PRO A 138 3.98 -7.40 24.65
CA PRO A 138 5.03 -6.98 25.56
C PRO A 138 4.79 -7.56 26.96
N THR A 139 5.85 -7.91 27.67
CA THR A 139 5.76 -8.44 29.03
C THR A 139 5.48 -7.31 30.02
N PHE A 140 4.48 -7.48 30.87
CA PHE A 140 4.18 -6.56 31.97
C PHE A 140 4.80 -7.07 33.27
N SER A 141 5.77 -6.33 33.82
CA SER A 141 6.51 -6.71 35.02
C SER A 141 6.02 -5.98 36.27
N VAL A 142 5.65 -6.76 37.29
CA VAL A 142 5.23 -6.28 38.60
C VAL A 142 6.24 -6.75 39.64
N ALA A 143 7.03 -5.81 40.14
CA ALA A 143 8.08 -6.07 41.12
C ALA A 143 8.12 -4.97 42.18
N ARG A 144 8.74 -5.27 43.32
CA ARG A 144 9.07 -4.22 44.29
C ARG A 144 10.21 -3.33 43.79
N ARG A 145 11.12 -3.89 42.99
CA ARG A 145 12.31 -3.19 42.44
C ARG A 145 11.96 -2.06 41.49
N ASN A 146 10.84 -2.16 40.77
CA ASN A 146 10.38 -1.14 39.83
C ASN A 146 9.25 -0.26 40.40
N SER A 147 9.02 -0.33 41.72
CA SER A 147 7.95 0.41 42.42
C SER A 147 6.55 0.25 41.81
N ASN A 148 6.28 -0.84 41.07
CA ASN A 148 5.05 -1.01 40.30
C ASN A 148 4.07 -2.00 40.97
N LEU A 149 3.98 -1.99 42.30
CA LEU A 149 3.12 -2.93 43.04
C LEU A 149 1.64 -2.70 42.77
N GLU A 150 1.24 -1.45 42.53
CA GLU A 150 -0.14 -1.01 42.26
C GLU A 150 -0.46 -0.87 40.77
N TRP A 151 0.44 -1.31 39.90
CA TRP A 151 0.25 -1.38 38.45
C TRP A 151 0.14 -0.02 37.77
N GLU A 152 0.78 1.02 38.32
CA GLU A 152 0.80 2.37 37.76
C GLU A 152 1.24 2.41 36.29
N ASN A 153 2.17 1.53 35.93
CA ASN A 153 2.71 1.46 34.58
C ASN A 153 1.78 0.77 33.56
N LEU A 154 0.63 0.23 34.00
CA LEU A 154 -0.32 -0.45 33.11
C LEU A 154 -0.80 0.45 31.98
N ARG A 155 -0.95 1.76 32.24
CA ARG A 155 -1.37 2.73 31.22
C ARG A 155 -0.42 2.76 30.02
N TYR A 156 0.89 2.75 30.27
CA TYR A 156 1.92 2.77 29.22
C TYR A 156 1.93 1.45 28.45
N TRP A 157 1.87 0.33 29.16
CA TRP A 157 1.76 -0.99 28.55
C TRP A 157 0.54 -1.13 27.63
N LEU A 158 -0.61 -0.56 28.03
CA LEU A 158 -1.81 -0.53 27.19
C LEU A 158 -1.67 0.35 25.94
N ASN A 159 -0.82 1.37 25.96
CA ASN A 159 -0.52 2.16 24.76
C ASN A 159 0.29 1.31 23.77
N GLU A 160 1.33 0.62 24.22
CA GLU A 160 2.11 -0.28 23.37
C GLU A 160 1.25 -1.42 22.80
N PHE A 161 0.37 -2.01 23.61
CA PHE A 161 -0.57 -3.04 23.15
C PHE A 161 -1.55 -2.49 22.11
N HIS A 162 -2.00 -1.24 22.27
CA HIS A 162 -2.84 -0.59 21.26
C HIS A 162 -2.09 -0.36 19.94
N GLU A 163 -0.83 0.06 19.98
CA GLU A 163 0.01 0.21 18.77
C GLU A 163 0.20 -1.11 18.03
N ILE A 164 0.32 -2.23 18.75
CA ILE A 164 0.40 -3.57 18.13
C ILE A 164 -0.90 -3.90 17.42
N ARG A 165 -2.06 -3.59 18.02
CA ARG A 165 -3.36 -3.76 17.37
C ARG A 165 -3.48 -2.91 16.12
N GLU A 166 -3.04 -1.66 16.17
CA GLU A 166 -3.14 -0.76 15.03
C GLU A 166 -2.25 -1.22 13.88
N ARG A 167 -0.99 -1.58 14.17
CA ARG A 167 -0.08 -2.21 13.20
C ARG A 167 -0.66 -3.50 12.60
N TRP A 168 -1.33 -4.32 13.41
CA TRP A 168 -1.97 -5.53 12.91
C TRP A 168 -3.11 -5.22 11.93
N ARG A 169 -3.89 -4.14 12.17
CA ARG A 169 -4.96 -3.69 11.27
C ARG A 169 -4.43 -3.11 9.97
N THR A 170 -3.37 -2.32 10.04
CA THR A 170 -2.76 -1.68 8.87
C THR A 170 -1.90 -2.64 8.05
N ARG A 171 -1.48 -3.78 8.63
CA ARG A 171 -0.56 -4.74 8.01
C ARG A 171 -0.96 -5.17 6.60
N ALA A 172 -2.24 -5.32 6.27
CA ALA A 172 -2.67 -5.69 4.92
C ALA A 172 -2.39 -4.59 3.88
N SER A 173 -2.63 -3.32 4.26
CA SER A 173 -2.34 -2.15 3.41
C SER A 173 -0.85 -1.85 3.35
N GLU A 174 -0.13 -2.02 4.45
CA GLU A 174 1.33 -1.89 4.50
C GLU A 174 2.02 -2.95 3.65
N LEU A 175 1.57 -4.22 3.67
CA LEU A 175 2.11 -5.27 2.82
C LEU A 175 1.94 -4.97 1.33
N GLN A 176 0.77 -4.42 0.95
CA GLN A 176 0.54 -4.00 -0.43
C GLN A 176 1.50 -2.87 -0.83
N ARG A 177 1.67 -1.86 0.05
CA ARG A 177 2.59 -0.75 -0.20
C ARG A 177 4.06 -1.19 -0.24
N GLU A 178 4.46 -2.12 0.60
CA GLU A 178 5.81 -2.71 0.59
C GLU A 178 6.07 -3.54 -0.66
N GLU A 179 5.09 -4.30 -1.13
CA GLU A 179 5.18 -5.05 -2.39
C GLU A 179 5.29 -4.09 -3.59
N GLU A 180 4.52 -3.00 -3.59
CA GLU A 180 4.63 -1.93 -4.59
C GLU A 180 6.02 -1.27 -4.58
N LEU A 181 6.54 -0.93 -3.40
CA LEU A 181 7.89 -0.36 -3.28
C LEU A 181 8.97 -1.35 -3.73
N ARG A 182 8.85 -2.62 -3.33
CA ARG A 182 9.80 -3.67 -3.74
C ARG A 182 9.75 -3.89 -5.23
N SER A 183 8.57 -3.91 -5.85
CA SER A 183 8.43 -4.01 -7.31
C SER A 183 9.07 -2.82 -8.03
N ARG A 184 8.91 -1.59 -7.51
CA ARG A 184 9.60 -0.39 -8.01
C ARG A 184 11.12 -0.52 -7.91
N GLU A 185 11.63 -0.96 -6.76
CA GLU A 185 13.07 -1.16 -6.56
C GLU A 185 13.64 -2.26 -7.45
N THR A 186 12.91 -3.36 -7.65
CA THR A 186 13.33 -4.42 -8.57
C THR A 186 13.33 -3.95 -10.01
N ALA A 187 12.33 -3.18 -10.43
CA ALA A 187 12.29 -2.58 -11.76
C ALA A 187 13.48 -1.62 -11.96
N LEU A 188 13.78 -0.77 -10.97
CA LEU A 188 14.94 0.13 -11.02
C LEU A 188 16.26 -0.64 -11.08
N LYS A 189 16.44 -1.70 -10.28
CA LYS A 189 17.64 -2.55 -10.32
C LYS A 189 17.77 -3.31 -11.64
N GLU A 190 16.67 -3.79 -12.20
CA GLU A 190 16.66 -4.46 -13.50
C GLU A 190 17.05 -3.47 -14.61
N ILE A 191 16.55 -2.24 -14.55
CA ILE A 191 16.91 -1.18 -15.51
C ILE A 191 18.37 -0.74 -15.35
N MET A 192 18.86 -0.57 -14.12
CA MET A 192 20.28 -0.24 -13.85
C MET A 192 21.23 -1.37 -14.26
N SER A 193 20.81 -2.64 -14.13
CA SER A 193 21.61 -3.78 -14.60
C SER A 193 21.51 -4.01 -16.12
N GLN A 194 20.51 -3.42 -16.79
CA GLN A 194 20.37 -3.41 -18.25
C GLN A 194 21.26 -2.38 -18.96
N HIS A 195 22.13 -1.66 -18.26
CA HIS A 195 23.06 -0.66 -18.82
C HIS A 195 24.08 -1.23 -19.86
N THR A 196 24.04 -2.54 -20.15
CA THR A 196 24.80 -3.21 -21.23
C THR A 196 23.93 -3.85 -22.33
N ARG A 197 22.59 -3.76 -22.28
CA ARG A 197 21.68 -4.28 -23.31
C ARG A 197 20.75 -3.18 -23.81
N LYS A 198 20.37 -3.25 -25.10
CA LYS A 198 19.39 -2.35 -25.72
C LYS A 198 18.16 -2.20 -24.82
N VAL A 199 17.91 -0.97 -24.37
CA VAL A 199 16.73 -0.60 -23.60
C VAL A 199 15.49 -0.99 -24.41
N SER A 200 14.61 -1.81 -23.83
CA SER A 200 13.40 -2.27 -24.53
C SER A 200 12.29 -1.22 -24.42
N LEU A 201 11.63 -0.90 -25.55
CA LEU A 201 10.51 0.05 -25.59
C LEU A 201 9.40 -0.32 -24.60
N ARG A 202 9.18 -1.62 -24.38
CA ARG A 202 8.17 -2.14 -23.45
C ARG A 202 8.49 -1.81 -22.00
N ASN A 203 9.74 -1.94 -21.60
CA ASN A 203 10.17 -1.63 -20.23
C ASN A 203 10.11 -0.12 -19.98
N VAL A 204 10.48 0.69 -20.97
CA VAL A 204 10.40 2.16 -20.90
C VAL A 204 8.95 2.61 -20.75
N TRP A 205 8.04 2.05 -21.55
CA TRP A 205 6.62 2.39 -21.42
C TRP A 205 6.06 1.98 -20.06
N SER A 206 6.40 0.78 -19.56
CA SER A 206 5.98 0.36 -18.22
C SER A 206 6.45 1.32 -17.12
N TRP A 207 7.64 1.91 -17.28
CA TRP A 207 8.16 2.92 -16.36
C TRP A 207 7.38 4.25 -16.45
N LEU A 208 7.03 4.70 -17.66
CA LEU A 208 6.18 5.89 -17.88
C LEU A 208 4.76 5.67 -17.33
N GLU A 209 4.15 4.54 -17.62
CA GLU A 209 2.78 4.19 -17.23
C GLU A 209 2.60 4.22 -15.72
N LEU A 210 3.58 3.74 -14.95
CA LEU A 210 3.54 3.76 -13.49
C LEU A 210 3.52 5.18 -12.89
N GLN A 211 4.15 6.14 -13.56
CA GLN A 211 4.22 7.52 -13.10
C GLN A 211 3.00 8.32 -13.57
N LEU A 212 2.59 8.13 -14.82
CA LEU A 212 1.46 8.84 -15.41
C LEU A 212 0.10 8.36 -14.86
N LYS A 213 -0.02 7.11 -14.41
CA LYS A 213 -1.26 6.56 -13.82
C LYS A 213 -1.78 7.29 -12.60
N VAL A 214 -0.94 8.07 -11.92
CA VAL A 214 -1.34 8.81 -10.72
C VAL A 214 -2.27 9.97 -11.07
N GLU A 215 -2.01 10.64 -12.20
CA GLU A 215 -2.66 11.90 -12.56
C GLU A 215 -3.48 11.82 -13.87
N VAL A 216 -3.25 10.80 -14.71
CA VAL A 216 -3.83 10.70 -16.06
C VAL A 216 -4.88 9.58 -16.14
N LYS A 217 -6.01 9.87 -16.81
CA LYS A 217 -7.10 8.90 -17.04
C LYS A 217 -6.66 7.74 -17.96
N ASP A 218 -7.15 6.53 -17.66
CA ASP A 218 -6.83 5.29 -18.37
C ASP A 218 -6.99 5.36 -19.91
N GLY A 219 -8.03 6.04 -20.40
CA GLY A 219 -8.25 6.18 -21.84
C GLY A 219 -7.15 6.96 -22.56
N ARG A 220 -6.60 8.00 -21.93
CA ARG A 220 -5.52 8.83 -22.51
C ARG A 220 -4.17 8.10 -22.44
N LEU A 221 -3.95 7.32 -21.38
CA LEU A 221 -2.78 6.45 -21.24
C LEU A 221 -2.69 5.42 -22.36
N GLU A 222 -3.80 4.76 -22.72
CA GLU A 222 -3.80 3.79 -23.83
C GLU A 222 -3.58 4.47 -25.20
N THR A 223 -4.09 5.69 -25.40
CA THR A 223 -3.79 6.48 -26.61
C THR A 223 -2.30 6.79 -26.72
N TRP A 224 -1.69 7.30 -25.65
CA TRP A 224 -0.26 7.61 -25.63
C TRP A 224 0.63 6.38 -25.72
N LYS A 225 0.18 5.25 -25.17
CA LYS A 225 0.85 3.96 -25.33
C LYS A 225 0.91 3.57 -26.78
N SER A 226 -0.22 3.64 -27.48
CA SER A 226 -0.26 3.37 -28.91
C SER A 226 0.68 4.30 -29.66
N LEU A 227 0.60 5.61 -29.42
CA LEU A 227 1.51 6.60 -30.04
C LEU A 227 2.99 6.25 -29.82
N PHE A 228 3.40 5.90 -28.60
CA PHE A 228 4.78 5.60 -28.27
C PHE A 228 5.33 4.36 -29.02
N PHE A 229 4.47 3.35 -29.23
CA PHE A 229 4.83 2.11 -29.92
C PHE A 229 4.68 2.17 -31.45
N THR A 230 3.68 2.88 -31.96
CA THR A 230 3.28 2.82 -33.38
C THR A 230 3.43 4.14 -34.12
N GLY A 231 3.75 5.24 -33.44
CA GLY A 231 3.81 6.59 -34.05
C GLY A 231 4.83 6.73 -35.18
N ASP A 232 5.86 5.90 -35.21
CA ASP A 232 6.84 5.83 -36.30
C ASP A 232 6.43 4.89 -37.45
N LEU A 233 5.54 3.93 -37.18
CA LEU A 233 5.10 2.94 -38.16
C LEU A 233 3.85 3.40 -38.93
N ALA A 234 2.99 4.19 -38.29
CA ALA A 234 1.74 4.68 -38.83
C ALA A 234 1.59 6.19 -38.55
N PRO A 235 2.44 7.05 -39.15
CA PRO A 235 2.40 8.50 -38.94
C PRO A 235 1.06 9.15 -39.40
N GLU A 236 0.27 8.47 -40.22
CA GLU A 236 -1.06 8.92 -40.65
C GLU A 236 -2.11 8.98 -39.52
N ASP A 237 -1.93 8.22 -38.45
CA ASP A 237 -2.90 8.12 -37.35
C ASP A 237 -2.70 9.20 -36.27
N TRP A 238 -1.63 10.01 -36.39
CA TRP A 238 -1.17 10.91 -35.32
C TRP A 238 -0.91 12.32 -35.83
N LEU A 239 -1.01 13.30 -34.94
CA LEU A 239 -0.61 14.69 -35.18
C LEU A 239 0.64 15.05 -34.35
N ALA A 240 1.35 16.10 -34.77
CA ALA A 240 2.48 16.61 -34.02
C ALA A 240 2.07 17.07 -32.60
N ASP A 241 0.85 17.59 -32.47
CA ASP A 241 0.28 18.02 -31.19
C ASP A 241 0.10 16.84 -30.21
N ASP A 242 -0.23 15.63 -30.69
CA ASP A 242 -0.36 14.44 -29.83
C ASP A 242 0.99 14.03 -29.20
N VAL A 243 2.09 14.27 -29.93
CA VAL A 243 3.45 14.03 -29.43
C VAL A 243 3.84 15.09 -28.40
N ASP A 244 3.46 16.34 -28.64
CA ASP A 244 3.75 17.46 -27.73
C ASP A 244 2.97 17.31 -26.42
N ASP A 245 1.71 16.88 -26.47
CA ASP A 245 0.90 16.53 -25.30
C ASP A 245 1.55 15.43 -24.45
N LEU A 246 2.08 14.38 -25.09
CA LEU A 246 2.79 13.32 -24.39
C LEU A 246 4.12 13.83 -23.81
N ALA A 247 4.86 14.65 -24.55
CA ALA A 247 6.12 15.22 -24.09
C ALA A 247 5.93 16.13 -22.87
N GLU A 248 4.85 16.93 -22.84
CA GLU A 248 4.48 17.78 -21.72
C GLU A 248 4.11 16.94 -20.49
N ALA A 249 3.23 15.93 -20.66
CA ALA A 249 2.85 15.05 -19.56
C ALA A 249 4.04 14.30 -18.95
N VAL A 250 4.98 13.84 -19.78
CA VAL A 250 6.22 13.21 -19.30
C VAL A 250 7.13 14.21 -18.59
N ALA A 251 7.18 15.46 -19.04
CA ALA A 251 7.98 16.49 -18.37
C ALA A 251 7.38 16.94 -17.02
N GLU A 252 6.06 16.92 -16.88
CA GLU A 252 5.35 17.37 -15.67
C GLU A 252 5.29 16.28 -14.58
N TYR A 253 5.02 15.02 -14.96
CA TYR A 253 4.70 13.96 -14.01
C TYR A 253 5.76 12.87 -13.85
N CYS A 254 6.80 12.83 -14.70
CA CYS A 254 7.86 11.82 -14.60
C CYS A 254 9.16 12.38 -14.02
N ASP A 255 9.93 11.52 -13.35
CA ASP A 255 11.20 11.87 -12.74
C ASP A 255 12.21 12.36 -13.80
N ILE A 256 12.68 13.59 -13.65
CA ILE A 256 13.62 14.25 -14.57
C ILE A 256 15.07 13.89 -14.18
N GLY A 257 15.95 13.72 -15.18
CA GLY A 257 17.40 13.60 -14.98
C GLY A 257 17.98 12.18 -15.05
N ASN A 258 17.15 11.18 -15.39
CA ASN A 258 17.61 9.82 -15.67
C ASN A 258 17.87 9.60 -17.17
N GLU A 259 18.62 8.55 -17.51
CA GLU A 259 18.92 8.20 -18.92
C GLU A 259 17.68 7.75 -19.70
N ILE A 260 16.66 7.24 -19.00
CA ILE A 260 15.38 6.85 -19.59
C ILE A 260 14.71 8.09 -20.20
N MET A 261 14.75 9.23 -19.52
CA MET A 261 14.20 10.49 -20.00
C MET A 261 14.91 10.99 -21.25
N TYR A 262 16.24 10.79 -21.36
CA TYR A 262 16.96 11.08 -22.60
C TYR A 262 16.48 10.17 -23.74
N PHE A 263 16.31 8.87 -23.48
CA PHE A 263 15.76 7.93 -24.45
C PHE A 263 14.32 8.29 -24.88
N VAL A 264 13.45 8.62 -23.92
CA VAL A 264 12.05 9.00 -24.18
C VAL A 264 12.00 10.27 -25.02
N ARG A 265 12.76 11.31 -24.67
CA ARG A 265 12.84 12.54 -25.46
C ARG A 265 13.30 12.29 -26.89
N ASN A 266 14.36 11.52 -27.08
CA ASN A 266 14.85 11.18 -28.42
C ASN A 266 13.81 10.39 -29.22
N ARG A 267 13.08 9.47 -28.57
CA ARG A 267 12.02 8.69 -29.21
C ARG A 267 10.84 9.57 -29.64
N LEU A 268 10.35 10.43 -28.75
CA LEU A 268 9.25 11.35 -29.08
C LEU A 268 9.66 12.31 -30.19
N GLN A 269 10.88 12.84 -30.15
CA GLN A 269 11.43 13.67 -31.22
C GLN A 269 11.46 12.93 -32.56
N PHE A 270 11.92 11.68 -32.57
CA PHE A 270 11.94 10.86 -33.78
C PHE A 270 10.52 10.63 -34.36
N ILE A 271 9.54 10.32 -33.50
CA ILE A 271 8.14 10.18 -33.93
C ILE A 271 7.62 11.50 -34.51
N ARG A 272 7.89 12.63 -33.85
CA ARG A 272 7.51 13.96 -34.33
C ARG A 272 8.11 14.26 -35.71
N GLU A 273 9.38 13.94 -35.92
CA GLU A 273 10.06 14.12 -37.20
C GLU A 273 9.41 13.29 -38.30
N GLN A 274 9.08 12.02 -38.05
CA GLN A 274 8.39 11.14 -39.01
C GLN A 274 6.98 11.63 -39.36
N ILE A 275 6.20 12.08 -38.38
CA ILE A 275 4.87 12.67 -38.60
C ILE A 275 5.02 13.95 -39.45
N THR A 276 5.97 14.82 -39.10
CA THR A 276 6.20 16.08 -39.81
C THR A 276 6.70 15.84 -41.24
N GLU A 277 7.56 14.85 -41.47
CA GLU A 277 8.02 14.45 -42.80
C GLU A 277 6.85 13.89 -43.65
N PHE A 278 6.01 13.05 -43.06
CA PHE A 278 4.83 12.50 -43.72
C PHE A 278 3.90 13.62 -44.20
N TYR A 279 3.51 14.53 -43.30
CA TYR A 279 2.62 15.65 -43.65
C TYR A 279 3.31 16.72 -44.50
N GLY A 280 4.61 16.93 -44.35
CA GLY A 280 5.43 17.82 -45.18
C GLY A 280 5.62 17.31 -46.61
N SER A 281 5.45 16.00 -46.84
CA SER A 281 5.50 15.40 -48.19
C SER A 281 4.29 15.73 -49.07
N PHE A 282 3.24 16.34 -48.52
CA PHE A 282 2.08 16.79 -49.29
C PHE A 282 2.32 18.19 -49.85
N THR A 283 2.92 18.27 -51.06
CA THR A 283 3.09 19.54 -51.78
C THR A 283 1.77 19.97 -52.42
N ILE A 284 1.24 21.13 -52.04
CA ILE A 284 0.11 21.76 -52.74
C ILE A 284 0.66 22.50 -53.95
N VAL A 285 0.61 21.89 -55.13
CA VAL A 285 0.89 22.59 -56.40
C VAL A 285 -0.34 23.42 -56.77
N ARG A 286 -0.35 24.71 -56.39
CA ARG A 286 -1.41 25.64 -56.79
C ARG A 286 -1.14 26.16 -58.21
N THR A 287 -1.94 25.74 -59.17
CA THR A 287 -2.04 26.37 -60.50
C THR A 287 -2.94 27.62 -60.46
N THR A 288 -2.60 28.59 -59.63
CA THR A 288 -3.19 29.93 -59.72
C THR A 288 -2.09 30.96 -59.60
N ALA A 289 -1.78 31.59 -60.74
CA ALA A 289 -1.00 32.81 -60.81
C ALA A 289 -1.58 33.87 -59.84
N ASP A 290 -0.68 34.70 -59.33
CA ASP A 290 -0.90 35.93 -58.57
C ASP A 290 -1.09 35.80 -57.05
N SER A 291 0.03 35.65 -56.33
CA SER A 291 0.25 36.29 -55.01
C SER A 291 1.74 36.40 -54.68
N PRO A 292 2.28 37.59 -54.34
CA PRO A 292 3.71 37.87 -54.29
C PRO A 292 4.39 37.59 -52.93
N GLN A 293 3.94 36.59 -52.17
CA GLN A 293 4.40 36.40 -50.77
C GLN A 293 5.13 35.08 -50.46
N PHE A 294 5.58 34.31 -51.46
CA PHE A 294 6.24 33.03 -51.19
C PHE A 294 7.48 32.82 -52.08
N SER A 295 8.58 33.50 -51.77
CA SER A 295 9.83 33.42 -52.53
C SER A 295 10.73 32.22 -52.15
N GLN A 296 10.39 31.45 -51.11
CA GLN A 296 11.22 30.31 -50.62
C GLN A 296 10.68 28.92 -51.00
N LEU A 297 9.45 28.83 -51.54
CA LEU A 297 8.91 27.56 -52.05
C LEU A 297 9.34 27.25 -53.50
N SER A 298 9.75 28.29 -54.25
CA SER A 298 10.09 28.21 -55.68
C SER A 298 11.20 27.21 -56.02
N ASP A 299 12.22 27.09 -55.17
CA ASP A 299 13.39 26.24 -55.48
C ASP A 299 13.05 24.75 -55.31
N LYS A 300 12.38 24.38 -54.21
CA LYS A 300 11.91 23.01 -53.95
C LYS A 300 10.82 22.59 -54.93
N GLU A 301 9.92 23.50 -55.30
CA GLU A 301 8.92 23.27 -56.33
C GLU A 301 9.59 23.00 -57.69
N SER A 302 10.64 23.76 -58.02
CA SER A 302 11.39 23.59 -59.28
C SER A 302 12.16 22.26 -59.31
N GLU A 303 12.81 21.87 -58.20
CA GLU A 303 13.49 20.58 -58.07
C GLU A 303 12.51 19.40 -58.20
N LEU A 304 11.37 19.45 -57.51
CA LEU A 304 10.33 18.41 -57.60
C LEU A 304 9.79 18.30 -59.03
N LEU A 305 9.53 19.42 -59.70
CA LEU A 305 9.05 19.41 -61.07
C LEU A 305 10.11 18.88 -62.05
N GLN A 306 11.40 19.15 -61.83
CA GLN A 306 12.49 18.54 -62.59
C GLN A 306 12.58 17.03 -62.40
N GLU A 307 12.36 16.51 -61.18
CA GLU A 307 12.29 15.06 -60.96
C GLU A 307 11.15 14.40 -61.73
N TYR A 308 9.98 15.06 -61.78
CA TYR A 308 8.85 14.58 -62.58
C TYR A 308 9.12 14.68 -64.08
N ASP A 309 9.75 15.75 -64.56
CA ASP A 309 10.15 15.91 -65.96
C ASP A 309 11.18 14.83 -66.37
N ASN A 310 12.13 14.48 -65.48
CA ASN A 310 13.08 13.38 -65.68
C ASN A 310 12.37 12.01 -65.73
N LYS A 311 11.40 11.77 -64.84
CA LYS A 311 10.59 10.53 -64.85
C LYS A 311 9.75 10.42 -66.12
N VAL A 312 9.18 11.52 -66.60
CA VAL A 312 8.42 11.56 -67.85
C VAL A 312 9.33 11.29 -69.05
N ALA A 313 10.56 11.81 -69.07
CA ALA A 313 11.52 11.57 -70.16
C ALA A 313 11.96 10.09 -70.28
N LEU A 314 11.86 9.32 -69.20
CA LEU A 314 12.20 7.89 -69.15
C LEU A 314 11.01 6.96 -69.49
N LEU A 315 9.80 7.50 -69.65
CA LEU A 315 8.59 6.72 -69.87
C LEU A 315 8.20 6.71 -71.36
N ASP A 316 8.13 5.52 -71.95
CA ASP A 316 7.61 5.31 -73.32
C ASP A 316 6.09 5.51 -73.40
N ASP A 317 5.35 5.09 -72.36
CA ASP A 317 3.89 5.23 -72.24
C ASP A 317 3.47 5.62 -70.81
N LEU A 318 2.34 6.34 -70.70
CA LEU A 318 1.79 6.75 -69.41
C LEU A 318 1.15 5.54 -68.67
N PRO A 319 1.50 5.28 -67.40
CA PRO A 319 0.89 4.19 -66.64
C PRO A 319 -0.63 4.38 -66.42
N PRO A 320 -1.38 3.31 -66.11
CA PRO A 320 -2.80 3.42 -65.80
C PRO A 320 -3.04 4.21 -64.49
N PRO A 321 -4.21 4.87 -64.35
CA PRO A 321 -4.53 5.61 -63.13
C PRO A 321 -4.64 4.68 -61.92
N PRO A 322 -4.17 5.12 -60.74
CA PRO A 322 -4.27 4.33 -59.50
C PRO A 322 -5.74 4.09 -59.13
N GLN A 323 -6.08 2.86 -58.70
CA GLN A 323 -7.43 2.53 -58.24
C GLN A 323 -7.46 2.45 -56.71
N GLN A 324 -8.56 2.89 -56.09
CA GLN A 324 -8.70 2.94 -54.63
C GLN A 324 -8.51 1.58 -53.95
N LYS A 325 -8.85 0.49 -54.64
CA LYS A 325 -8.72 -0.89 -54.16
C LYS A 325 -7.26 -1.35 -53.97
N ASP A 326 -6.30 -0.64 -54.55
CA ASP A 326 -4.88 -0.99 -54.53
C ASP A 326 -4.13 -0.36 -53.34
N PHE A 327 -4.82 0.40 -52.48
CA PHE A 327 -4.22 1.15 -51.38
C PHE A 327 -4.90 0.83 -50.03
N ALA A 328 -4.09 0.72 -48.97
CA ALA A 328 -4.56 0.35 -47.64
C ALA A 328 -5.43 1.43 -46.97
N THR A 329 -5.18 2.71 -47.28
CA THR A 329 -5.90 3.85 -46.68
C THR A 329 -6.29 4.88 -47.75
N LEU A 330 -7.34 5.65 -47.48
CA LEU A 330 -7.81 6.72 -48.37
C LEU A 330 -6.71 7.77 -48.62
N VAL A 331 -5.90 8.05 -47.60
CA VAL A 331 -4.79 9.03 -47.67
C VAL A 331 -3.72 8.58 -48.67
N LEU A 332 -3.33 7.30 -48.65
CA LEU A 332 -2.38 6.74 -49.60
C LEU A 332 -2.92 6.75 -51.03
N PHE A 333 -4.20 6.46 -51.22
CA PHE A 333 -4.87 6.58 -52.51
C PHE A 333 -4.82 8.02 -53.03
N LEU A 334 -5.17 9.01 -52.19
CA LEU A 334 -5.14 10.43 -52.57
C LEU A 334 -3.72 10.89 -52.92
N LYS A 335 -2.69 10.42 -52.20
CA LYS A 335 -1.28 10.69 -52.51
C LYS A 335 -0.88 10.12 -53.87
N ALA A 336 -1.21 8.86 -54.14
CA ALA A 336 -0.93 8.23 -55.42
C ALA A 336 -1.68 8.92 -56.58
N GLN A 337 -2.93 9.32 -56.35
CA GLN A 337 -3.74 10.04 -57.32
C GLN A 337 -3.17 11.45 -57.62
N ALA A 338 -2.70 12.16 -56.61
CA ALA A 338 -2.04 13.46 -56.78
C ALA A 338 -0.74 13.33 -57.59
N ASN A 339 0.12 12.36 -57.25
CA ASN A 339 1.35 12.08 -57.99
C ASN A 339 1.07 11.71 -59.45
N TYR A 340 0.04 10.89 -59.69
CA TYR A 340 -0.40 10.53 -61.03
C TYR A 340 -0.86 11.75 -61.84
N ASN A 341 -1.63 12.65 -61.23
CA ASN A 341 -2.13 13.85 -61.90
C ASN A 341 -0.98 14.81 -62.29
N ILE A 342 0.03 14.96 -61.44
CA ILE A 342 1.23 15.76 -61.74
C ILE A 342 2.00 15.12 -62.91
N LEU A 343 2.27 13.82 -62.84
CA LEU A 343 2.96 13.07 -63.90
C LEU A 343 2.22 13.16 -65.24
N LYS A 344 0.89 12.95 -65.23
CA LYS A 344 0.03 13.06 -66.41
C LYS A 344 0.05 14.46 -67.01
N SER A 345 -0.09 15.50 -66.19
CA SER A 345 -0.03 16.89 -66.67
C SER A 345 1.31 17.20 -67.33
N ARG A 346 2.43 16.67 -66.79
CA ARG A 346 3.77 16.90 -67.35
C ARG A 346 4.02 16.10 -68.62
N TRP A 347 3.58 14.85 -68.68
CA TRP A 347 3.61 14.02 -69.89
C TRP A 347 2.80 14.65 -71.04
N GLU A 348 1.60 15.16 -70.75
CA GLU A 348 0.79 15.88 -71.74
C GLU A 348 1.48 17.18 -72.22
N LEU A 349 2.17 17.91 -71.35
CA LEU A 349 2.92 19.12 -71.71
C LEU A 349 4.13 18.83 -72.60
N ILE A 350 4.88 17.76 -72.32
CA ILE A 350 6.04 17.35 -73.13
C ILE A 350 5.58 16.85 -74.51
N LYS A 351 4.51 16.05 -74.56
CA LYS A 351 3.93 15.58 -75.83
C LYS A 351 3.38 16.71 -76.70
N LYS A 352 2.80 17.76 -76.08
CA LYS A 352 2.36 18.98 -76.77
C LYS A 352 3.51 19.87 -77.27
N ARG A 353 4.70 19.79 -76.67
CA ARG A 353 5.91 20.52 -77.10
C ARG A 353 6.72 19.79 -78.18
N GLY A 354 6.52 18.48 -78.32
CA GLY A 354 7.14 17.65 -79.35
C GLY A 354 6.32 17.50 -80.64
N GLN A 355 5.10 18.05 -80.68
CA GLN A 355 4.31 18.31 -81.89
C GLN A 355 4.53 19.76 -82.31
#